data_AF-A0A261D927-F1
#
_entry.id   AF-A0A261D927-F1
#
_cell.length_a   1.000
_cell.length_b   1.000
_cell.length_c   1.000
_cell.angle_alpha   90.00
_cell.angle_beta   90.00
_cell.angle_gamma   90.00
#
_symmetry.space_group_name_H-M   'P 1'
#
loop_
_entity.id
_entity.type
_entity.pdbx_description
1 polymer ?
#
loop_
_entity_poly.entity_id
_entity_poly.type
_entity_poly.pdbx_seq_one_letter_code
_entity_poly.pdbx_strand_id
1 'polypeptide(L)'
;MPAYELWDARYGKVAVDLRVDERRVTVSGESIPIATLERAGTAGLDPDGLRKDVPIGTRHGRELRLTLDGDRYELHPGRGRFSRRSYRIGVTGHGHEWLFTPATPDSHRLVRGSRYRGDNEVAMFTTDESGITAEWSTEIRVAGVVAAAADPTPADCALGYALAAAFGTGARLMVVAIAAAASDAFFPG
;
A
#
# COMPACT_ATOMS: atom_id res chain seq x y z
N MET A 1 2.91 -8.84 -10.27
CA MET A 1 2.79 -10.06 -9.46
C MET A 1 1.52 -10.75 -9.90
N PRO A 2 1.45 -12.08 -10.01
CA PRO A 2 0.15 -12.73 -10.07
C PRO A 2 -0.66 -12.36 -8.82
N ALA A 3 -1.97 -12.38 -8.92
CA ALA A 3 -2.83 -12.22 -7.76
C ALA A 3 -2.41 -13.22 -6.67
N TYR A 4 -2.22 -12.73 -5.45
CA TYR A 4 -1.90 -13.57 -4.30
C TYR A 4 -2.79 -13.22 -3.13
N GLU A 5 -2.95 -14.17 -2.24
CA GLU A 5 -3.78 -14.05 -1.06
C GLU A 5 -2.89 -14.10 0.17
N LEU A 6 -3.24 -13.27 1.15
CA LEU A 6 -2.57 -13.20 2.43
C LEU A 6 -3.61 -13.20 3.55
N TRP A 7 -3.15 -13.51 4.76
CA TRP A 7 -3.98 -13.46 5.95
C TRP A 7 -3.64 -12.22 6.78
N ASP A 8 -4.60 -11.33 6.95
CA ASP A 8 -4.56 -10.25 7.91
C ASP A 8 -5.20 -10.71 9.23
N ALA A 9 -4.50 -10.48 10.35
CA ALA A 9 -4.94 -10.94 11.66
C ALA A 9 -6.28 -10.34 12.13
N ARG A 10 -6.68 -9.18 11.57
CA ARG A 10 -7.88 -8.44 11.96
C ARG A 10 -9.01 -8.54 10.94
N TYR A 11 -8.68 -8.52 9.65
CA TYR A 11 -9.66 -8.51 8.55
C TYR A 11 -9.76 -9.84 7.81
N GLY A 12 -8.97 -10.83 8.20
CA GLY A 12 -8.95 -12.16 7.60
C GLY A 12 -8.29 -12.15 6.23
N LYS A 13 -8.89 -12.86 5.28
CA LYS A 13 -8.30 -13.08 3.97
C LYS A 13 -8.32 -11.80 3.12
N VAL A 14 -7.15 -11.41 2.61
CA VAL A 14 -6.96 -10.26 1.71
C VAL A 14 -6.31 -10.75 0.42
N ALA A 15 -6.89 -10.41 -0.72
CA ALA A 15 -6.35 -10.69 -2.04
C ALA A 15 -5.73 -9.40 -2.63
N VAL A 16 -4.50 -9.51 -3.12
CA VAL A 16 -3.76 -8.43 -3.77
C VAL A 16 -3.40 -8.86 -5.19
N ASP A 17 -3.94 -8.15 -6.19
CA ASP A 17 -3.67 -8.37 -7.62
C ASP A 17 -2.90 -7.19 -8.20
N LEU A 18 -1.60 -7.38 -8.49
CA LEU A 18 -0.75 -6.39 -9.15
C LEU A 18 -0.50 -6.77 -10.61
N ARG A 19 -1.35 -6.27 -11.50
CA ARG A 19 -1.18 -6.37 -12.95
C ARG A 19 -0.10 -5.38 -13.41
N VAL A 20 1.11 -5.89 -13.56
CA VAL A 20 2.29 -5.09 -13.95
C VAL A 20 2.10 -4.49 -15.34
N ASP A 21 1.55 -5.23 -16.29
CA ASP A 21 1.35 -4.75 -17.67
C ASP A 21 0.28 -3.66 -17.74
N GLU A 22 -0.80 -3.81 -16.96
CA GLU A 22 -1.88 -2.82 -16.85
C GLU A 22 -1.52 -1.65 -15.92
N ARG A 23 -0.46 -1.79 -15.12
CA ARG A 23 -0.10 -0.90 -14.01
C ARG A 23 -1.30 -0.64 -13.12
N ARG A 24 -1.91 -1.73 -12.65
CA ARG A 24 -3.06 -1.73 -11.77
C ARG A 24 -2.81 -2.63 -10.57
N VAL A 25 -3.15 -2.12 -9.40
CA VAL A 25 -3.26 -2.87 -8.15
C VAL A 25 -4.72 -2.91 -7.78
N THR A 26 -5.24 -4.10 -7.49
CA THR A 26 -6.55 -4.30 -6.88
C THR A 26 -6.38 -5.04 -5.57
N VAL A 27 -6.96 -4.51 -4.50
CA VAL A 27 -7.06 -5.16 -3.20
C VAL A 27 -8.52 -5.42 -2.88
N SER A 28 -8.81 -6.63 -2.41
CA SER A 28 -10.17 -7.04 -2.06
C SER A 28 -10.16 -8.09 -0.96
N GLY A 29 -11.28 -8.28 -0.29
CA GLY A 29 -11.48 -9.30 0.73
C GLY A 29 -12.93 -9.27 1.21
N GLU A 30 -13.37 -10.29 1.92
CA GLU A 30 -14.76 -10.37 2.39
C GLU A 30 -15.10 -9.27 3.41
N SER A 31 -14.13 -8.89 4.23
CA SER A 31 -14.31 -7.92 5.33
C SER A 31 -13.81 -6.51 4.98
N ILE A 32 -13.39 -6.26 3.72
CA ILE A 32 -12.81 -4.98 3.30
C ILE A 32 -13.38 -4.51 1.97
N PRO A 33 -13.52 -3.18 1.76
CA PRO A 33 -13.92 -2.65 0.47
C PRO A 33 -12.86 -2.93 -0.60
N ILE A 34 -13.27 -2.90 -1.86
CA ILE A 34 -12.34 -3.01 -2.98
C ILE A 34 -11.55 -1.71 -3.10
N ALA A 35 -10.22 -1.78 -3.06
CA ALA A 35 -9.34 -0.67 -3.42
C ALA A 35 -8.68 -0.95 -4.77
N THR A 36 -8.74 0.01 -5.68
CA THR A 36 -8.06 -0.07 -6.98
C THR A 36 -7.16 1.14 -7.17
N LEU A 37 -5.89 0.89 -7.42
CA LEU A 37 -4.92 1.91 -7.77
C LEU A 37 -4.37 1.61 -9.16
N GLU A 38 -4.61 2.50 -10.10
CA GLU A 38 -4.15 2.35 -11.48
C GLU A 38 -3.33 3.56 -11.93
N ARG A 39 -2.40 3.30 -12.86
CA ARG A 39 -1.75 4.35 -13.63
C ARG A 39 -2.57 4.63 -14.89
N ALA A 40 -3.05 5.86 -15.03
CA ALA A 40 -3.66 6.35 -16.25
C ALA A 40 -2.61 6.57 -17.35
N GLY A 41 -2.99 6.32 -18.61
CA GLY A 41 -2.15 6.62 -19.78
C GLY A 41 -0.99 5.63 -19.98
N THR A 42 -1.20 4.36 -19.70
CA THR A 42 -0.19 3.29 -19.84
C THR A 42 0.00 2.80 -21.27
N ALA A 43 -0.97 3.05 -22.16
CA ALA A 43 -0.92 2.64 -23.56
C ALA A 43 0.29 3.28 -24.27
N GLY A 44 1.20 2.45 -24.78
CA GLY A 44 2.36 2.89 -25.57
C GLY A 44 3.53 3.44 -24.76
N LEU A 45 3.52 3.36 -23.43
CA LEU A 45 4.69 3.72 -22.63
C LEU A 45 5.80 2.69 -22.79
N ASP A 46 7.01 3.19 -23.09
CA ASP A 46 8.23 2.41 -23.05
C ASP A 46 8.46 1.85 -21.63
N PRO A 47 8.57 0.51 -21.45
CA PRO A 47 8.91 -0.11 -20.17
C PRO A 47 10.20 0.45 -19.53
N ASP A 48 11.15 0.95 -20.33
CA ASP A 48 12.39 1.55 -19.82
C ASP A 48 12.19 2.97 -19.26
N GLY A 49 11.08 3.64 -19.59
CA GLY A 49 10.69 4.93 -19.01
C GLY A 49 10.10 4.81 -17.60
N LEU A 50 9.98 3.60 -17.06
CA LEU A 50 9.37 3.32 -15.76
C LEU A 50 10.37 3.45 -14.61
N ARG A 51 9.89 3.91 -13.46
CA ARG A 51 10.66 3.82 -12.22
C ARG A 51 10.71 2.36 -11.77
N LYS A 52 11.86 1.71 -11.98
CA LYS A 52 12.08 0.29 -11.62
C LYS A 52 11.98 0.03 -10.11
N ASP A 53 12.14 1.07 -9.31
CA ASP A 53 12.02 1.03 -7.85
C ASP A 53 10.59 1.27 -7.33
N VAL A 54 9.62 1.51 -8.20
CA VAL A 54 8.23 1.75 -7.81
C VAL A 54 7.35 0.73 -8.53
N PRO A 55 6.66 -0.18 -7.83
CA PRO A 55 5.89 -1.26 -8.47
C PRO A 55 4.86 -0.77 -9.49
N ILE A 56 4.12 0.30 -9.18
CA ILE A 56 3.15 0.93 -10.12
C ILE A 56 3.83 1.73 -11.25
N GLY A 57 5.16 1.87 -11.21
CA GLY A 57 6.00 2.42 -12.26
C GLY A 57 6.12 3.95 -12.27
N THR A 58 5.37 4.67 -11.42
CA THR A 58 5.40 6.14 -11.35
C THR A 58 5.10 6.65 -9.94
N ARG A 59 5.55 7.87 -9.64
CA ARG A 59 5.12 8.64 -8.46
C ARG A 59 4.44 9.95 -8.84
N HIS A 60 4.13 10.15 -10.11
CA HIS A 60 3.42 11.34 -10.57
C HIS A 60 1.93 11.20 -10.25
N GLY A 61 1.46 11.88 -9.20
CA GLY A 61 0.06 11.77 -8.73
C GLY A 61 -0.99 12.01 -9.84
N ARG A 62 -0.72 12.91 -10.79
CA ARG A 62 -1.61 13.17 -11.95
C ARG A 62 -1.81 11.98 -12.89
N GLU A 63 -0.86 11.04 -12.88
CA GLU A 63 -0.92 9.79 -13.65
C GLU A 63 -1.58 8.67 -12.86
N LEU A 64 -1.99 8.91 -11.61
CA LEU A 64 -2.52 7.87 -10.73
C LEU A 64 -4.00 8.12 -10.45
N ARG A 65 -4.76 7.04 -10.34
CA ARG A 65 -6.15 7.04 -9.92
C ARG A 65 -6.30 6.00 -8.83
N LEU A 66 -6.82 6.44 -7.69
CA LEU A 66 -7.20 5.56 -6.59
C LEU A 66 -8.72 5.59 -6.48
N THR A 67 -9.32 4.42 -6.39
CA THR A 67 -10.70 4.25 -5.95
C THR A 67 -10.76 3.34 -4.74
N LEU A 68 -11.64 3.64 -3.81
CA LEU A 68 -11.95 2.81 -2.64
C LEU A 68 -13.46 2.66 -2.58
N ASP A 69 -13.95 1.44 -2.71
CA ASP A 69 -15.37 1.12 -2.86
C ASP A 69 -16.06 1.90 -4.00
N GLY A 70 -15.31 2.15 -5.08
CA GLY A 70 -15.77 2.94 -6.23
C GLY A 70 -15.63 4.47 -6.06
N ASP A 71 -15.47 4.97 -4.84
CA ASP A 71 -15.24 6.39 -4.58
C ASP A 71 -13.81 6.81 -4.93
N ARG A 72 -13.65 7.98 -5.55
CA ARG A 72 -12.36 8.43 -6.09
C ARG A 72 -11.58 9.25 -5.07
N TYR A 73 -10.31 8.89 -4.90
CA TYR A 73 -9.37 9.59 -4.03
C TYR A 73 -8.19 10.14 -4.82
N GLU A 74 -7.67 11.27 -4.38
CA GLU A 74 -6.47 11.88 -4.92
C GLU A 74 -5.23 11.35 -4.20
N LEU A 75 -4.20 11.03 -4.98
CA LEU A 75 -2.90 10.61 -4.49
C LEU A 75 -1.89 11.74 -4.62
N HIS A 76 -1.16 11.99 -3.54
CA HIS A 76 -0.08 12.95 -3.46
C HIS A 76 1.25 12.27 -3.09
N PRO A 77 1.84 11.44 -3.97
CA PRO A 77 3.13 10.85 -3.70
C PRO A 77 4.22 11.92 -3.65
N GLY A 78 5.07 11.84 -2.63
CA GLY A 78 6.30 12.62 -2.59
C GLY A 78 7.27 12.17 -3.68
N ARG A 79 8.31 12.98 -3.92
CA ARG A 79 9.28 12.79 -5.02
C ARG A 79 10.07 11.48 -4.97
N GLY A 80 10.18 10.85 -3.80
CA GLY A 80 10.97 9.62 -3.59
C GLY A 80 12.45 9.80 -3.90
N ARG A 81 13.06 10.93 -3.53
CA ARG A 81 14.50 11.22 -3.68
C ARG A 81 15.02 12.01 -2.48
N PHE A 82 16.32 11.91 -2.19
CA PHE A 82 17.08 12.70 -1.22
C PHE A 82 16.80 12.45 0.27
N SER A 83 15.58 12.09 0.68
CA SER A 83 15.28 11.78 2.09
C SER A 83 14.18 10.75 2.22
N ARG A 84 14.14 10.03 3.35
CA ARG A 84 13.05 9.07 3.65
C ARG A 84 11.68 9.75 3.54
N ARG A 85 11.50 10.94 4.10
CA ARG A 85 10.22 11.69 4.04
C ARG A 85 9.73 11.96 2.63
N SER A 86 10.60 11.96 1.62
CA SER A 86 10.19 12.13 0.22
C SER A 86 9.40 10.93 -0.33
N TYR A 87 9.43 9.77 0.33
CA TYR A 87 8.72 8.56 -0.08
C TYR A 87 7.27 8.49 0.44
N ARG A 88 6.85 9.47 1.25
CA ARG A 88 5.47 9.56 1.73
C ARG A 88 4.44 9.63 0.60
N ILE A 89 3.25 9.11 0.80
CA ILE A 89 2.10 9.23 -0.09
C ILE A 89 0.92 9.78 0.72
N GLY A 90 0.45 10.98 0.37
CA GLY A 90 -0.80 11.51 0.89
C GLY A 90 -1.99 10.97 0.10
N VAL A 91 -3.12 10.78 0.76
CA VAL A 91 -4.39 10.39 0.15
C VAL A 91 -5.48 11.32 0.67
N THR A 92 -6.27 11.92 -0.22
CA THR A 92 -7.35 12.85 0.15
C THR A 92 -8.60 12.59 -0.68
N GLY A 93 -9.77 12.65 -0.06
CA GLY A 93 -11.05 12.54 -0.77
C GLY A 93 -12.21 12.33 0.20
N HIS A 94 -13.41 12.80 -0.18
CA HIS A 94 -14.64 12.56 0.57
C HIS A 94 -14.57 12.94 2.07
N GLY A 95 -13.82 13.99 2.42
CA GLY A 95 -13.62 14.43 3.81
C GLY A 95 -12.63 13.57 4.62
N HIS A 96 -12.03 12.56 4.01
CA HIS A 96 -10.99 11.73 4.60
C HIS A 96 -9.60 12.12 4.11
N GLU A 97 -8.61 11.90 4.97
CA GLU A 97 -7.22 12.12 4.68
C GLU A 97 -6.38 11.02 5.32
N TRP A 98 -5.41 10.49 4.57
CA TRP A 98 -4.41 9.56 5.07
C TRP A 98 -3.02 9.97 4.63
N LEU A 99 -2.02 9.54 5.40
CA LEU A 99 -0.63 9.61 5.02
C LEU A 99 0.01 8.24 5.21
N PHE A 100 0.54 7.70 4.12
CA PHE A 100 1.39 6.53 4.12
C PHE A 100 2.85 6.97 4.07
N THR A 101 3.59 6.83 5.16
CA THR A 101 4.92 7.44 5.29
C THR A 101 5.93 6.43 5.84
N PRO A 102 7.21 6.48 5.42
CA PRO A 102 8.22 5.61 6.00
C PRO A 102 8.31 5.78 7.53
N ALA A 103 8.41 4.66 8.23
CA ALA A 103 8.62 4.63 9.67
C ALA A 103 10.00 4.04 10.02
N THR A 104 10.36 2.92 9.37
CA THR A 104 11.65 2.25 9.52
C THR A 104 12.33 2.11 8.15
N PRO A 105 13.53 1.49 8.04
CA PRO A 105 14.13 1.19 6.74
C PRO A 105 13.27 0.32 5.83
N ASP A 106 12.41 -0.53 6.40
CA ASP A 106 11.70 -1.59 5.66
C ASP A 106 10.17 -1.45 5.74
N SER A 107 9.67 -0.56 6.60
CA SER A 107 8.25 -0.36 6.84
C SER A 107 7.74 1.05 6.54
N HIS A 108 6.45 1.14 6.22
CA HIS A 108 5.68 2.38 6.20
C HIS A 108 4.58 2.31 7.22
N ARG A 109 4.27 3.44 7.85
CA ARG A 109 3.07 3.60 8.66
C ARG A 109 1.95 4.19 7.82
N LEU A 110 0.73 3.74 8.09
CA LEU A 110 -0.49 4.42 7.70
C LEU A 110 -0.98 5.26 8.89
N VAL A 111 -1.24 6.54 8.64
CA VAL A 111 -1.80 7.45 9.64
C VAL A 111 -3.04 8.14 9.07
N ARG A 112 -4.02 8.45 9.94
CA ARG A 112 -5.17 9.29 9.57
C ARG A 112 -4.79 10.77 9.66
N GLY A 113 -4.99 11.51 8.58
CA GLY A 113 -4.59 12.90 8.39
C GLY A 113 -3.24 13.08 7.67
N SER A 114 -2.90 14.33 7.37
CA SER A 114 -1.75 14.76 6.56
C SER A 114 -0.38 14.60 7.20
N ARG A 115 -0.30 14.32 8.50
CA ARG A 115 0.97 14.23 9.24
C ARG A 115 0.88 13.25 10.40
N TYR A 116 1.98 12.59 10.71
CA TYR A 116 2.10 11.79 11.92
C TYR A 116 2.23 12.70 13.15
N ARG A 117 1.39 12.48 14.15
CA ARG A 117 1.33 13.25 15.42
C ARG A 117 1.65 12.40 16.66
N GLY A 118 1.88 11.10 16.48
CA GLY A 118 2.08 10.14 17.58
C GLY A 118 0.80 9.46 18.06
N ASP A 119 -0.36 10.03 17.75
CA ASP A 119 -1.67 9.63 18.25
C ASP A 119 -2.64 9.15 17.15
N ASN A 120 -2.19 9.16 15.90
CA ASN A 120 -3.01 8.95 14.73
C ASN A 120 -2.49 7.85 13.80
N GLU A 121 -1.56 7.03 14.28
CA GLU A 121 -1.14 5.81 13.59
C GLU A 121 -2.26 4.78 13.63
N VAL A 122 -2.46 4.10 12.49
CA VAL A 122 -3.45 3.03 12.36
C VAL A 122 -2.76 1.67 12.23
N ALA A 123 -1.69 1.61 11.44
CA ALA A 123 -0.92 0.39 11.23
C ALA A 123 0.47 0.66 10.69
N MET A 124 1.34 -0.33 10.85
CA MET A 124 2.62 -0.47 10.18
C MET A 124 2.51 -1.53 9.09
N PHE A 125 3.00 -1.23 7.90
CA PHE A 125 3.05 -2.15 6.76
C PHE A 125 4.50 -2.45 6.40
N THR A 126 4.78 -3.73 6.20
CA THR A 126 6.09 -4.25 5.80
C THR A 126 5.91 -5.17 4.60
N THR A 127 6.85 -5.12 3.67
CA THR A 127 6.91 -5.99 2.49
C THR A 127 8.21 -6.76 2.56
N ASP A 128 8.11 -8.08 2.52
CA ASP A 128 9.25 -8.99 2.46
C ASP A 128 9.01 -10.09 1.40
N GLU A 129 9.83 -11.14 1.42
CA GLU A 129 9.74 -12.26 0.49
C GLU A 129 8.41 -13.03 0.59
N SER A 130 7.74 -12.98 1.75
CA SER A 130 6.45 -13.64 2.01
C SER A 130 5.25 -12.78 1.62
N GLY A 131 5.47 -11.52 1.23
CA GLY A 131 4.43 -10.59 0.81
C GLY A 131 4.29 -9.39 1.75
N ILE A 132 3.08 -8.84 1.82
CA ILE A 132 2.78 -7.65 2.63
C ILE A 132 2.16 -8.10 3.95
N THR A 133 2.66 -7.55 5.06
CA THR A 133 2.10 -7.73 6.40
C THR A 133 1.66 -6.40 6.98
N ALA A 134 0.64 -6.44 7.84
CA ALA A 134 0.13 -5.29 8.58
C ALA A 134 0.17 -5.57 10.08
N GLU A 135 0.79 -4.66 10.83
CA GLU A 135 0.74 -4.61 12.29
C GLU A 135 -0.17 -3.46 12.71
N TRP A 136 -1.35 -3.80 13.23
CA TRP A 136 -2.36 -2.84 13.64
C TRP A 136 -2.00 -2.17 14.96
N SER A 137 -2.01 -0.83 14.99
CA SER A 137 -1.72 -0.06 16.20
C SER A 137 -2.79 -0.33 17.26
N THR A 138 -2.39 -0.79 18.43
CA THR A 138 -3.29 -1.04 19.58
C THR A 138 -3.22 0.09 20.61
N GLU A 139 -2.06 0.74 20.71
CA GLU A 139 -1.79 1.78 21.70
C GLU A 139 -1.08 2.97 21.05
N ILE A 140 -1.34 4.16 21.58
CA ILE A 140 -0.71 5.43 21.22
C ILE A 140 -0.18 6.14 22.46
N ARG A 141 0.84 6.97 22.27
CA ARG A 141 1.37 7.82 23.35
C ARG A 141 1.01 9.27 23.12
N VAL A 142 0.24 9.83 24.04
CA VAL A 142 -0.19 11.24 24.02
C VAL A 142 0.28 11.91 25.29
N ALA A 143 1.15 12.91 25.16
CA ALA A 143 1.69 13.67 26.30
C ALA A 143 2.25 12.79 27.45
N GLY A 144 2.87 11.66 27.12
CA GLY A 144 3.44 10.71 28.09
C GLY A 144 2.46 9.68 28.66
N VAL A 145 1.18 9.75 28.28
CA VAL A 145 0.14 8.76 28.67
C VAL A 145 -0.06 7.77 27.53
N VAL A 146 -0.20 6.49 27.88
CA VAL A 146 -0.60 5.43 26.95
C VAL A 146 -2.12 5.39 26.88
N ALA A 147 -2.68 5.49 25.68
CA ALA A 147 -4.10 5.35 25.40
C ALA A 147 -4.32 4.32 24.29
N ALA A 148 -5.53 3.76 24.20
CA ALA A 148 -5.90 2.91 23.09
C ALA A 148 -5.83 3.69 21.77
N ALA A 149 -5.25 3.09 20.75
CA ALA A 149 -5.26 3.64 19.41
C ALA A 149 -6.70 3.70 18.87
N ALA A 150 -6.97 4.63 17.95
CA ALA A 150 -8.24 4.64 17.26
C ALA A 150 -8.40 3.34 16.47
N ASP A 151 -9.58 2.72 16.58
CA ASP A 151 -9.80 1.42 15.98
C ASP A 151 -9.63 1.49 14.45
N PRO A 152 -8.80 0.60 13.85
CA PRO A 152 -8.67 0.52 12.40
C PRO A 152 -10.02 0.21 11.74
N THR A 153 -10.24 0.74 10.54
CA THR A 153 -11.42 0.46 9.73
C THR A 153 -11.07 -0.46 8.55
N PRO A 154 -12.07 -1.15 7.97
CA PRO A 154 -11.88 -1.90 6.73
C PRO A 154 -11.24 -1.08 5.59
N ALA A 155 -11.59 0.21 5.50
CA ALA A 155 -11.01 1.15 4.54
C ALA A 155 -9.50 1.34 4.74
N ASP A 156 -9.03 1.42 6.00
CA ASP A 156 -7.59 1.54 6.28
C ASP A 156 -6.82 0.30 5.82
N CYS A 157 -7.42 -0.88 5.95
CA CYS A 157 -6.86 -2.14 5.46
C CYS A 157 -6.72 -2.16 3.94
N ALA A 158 -7.83 -1.99 3.22
CA ALA A 158 -7.81 -1.97 1.76
C ALA A 158 -6.82 -0.92 1.22
N LEU A 159 -6.83 0.29 1.81
CA LEU A 159 -5.95 1.38 1.40
C LEU A 159 -4.47 1.07 1.69
N GLY A 160 -4.15 0.61 2.90
CA GLY A 160 -2.77 0.34 3.31
C GLY A 160 -2.11 -0.74 2.45
N TYR A 161 -2.81 -1.84 2.21
CA TYR A 161 -2.33 -2.89 1.30
C TYR A 161 -2.20 -2.41 -0.14
N ALA A 162 -3.14 -1.60 -0.65
CA ALA A 162 -3.05 -1.06 -2.01
C ALA A 162 -1.83 -0.14 -2.18
N LEU A 163 -1.56 0.71 -1.18
CA LEU A 163 -0.40 1.60 -1.19
C LEU A 163 0.92 0.84 -1.06
N ALA A 164 0.99 -0.16 -0.16
CA ALA A 164 2.15 -1.02 -0.02
C ALA A 164 2.44 -1.80 -1.32
N ALA A 165 1.43 -2.38 -1.96
CA ALA A 165 1.59 -3.09 -3.22
C ALA A 165 1.98 -2.18 -4.39
N ALA A 166 1.46 -0.94 -4.44
CA ALA A 166 1.72 -0.01 -5.53
C ALA A 166 3.08 0.71 -5.41
N PHE A 167 3.52 1.02 -4.19
CA PHE A 167 4.71 1.85 -3.95
C PHE A 167 5.85 1.12 -3.23
N GLY A 168 5.61 -0.08 -2.71
CA GLY A 168 6.50 -0.77 -1.78
C GLY A 168 6.44 -0.19 -0.37
N THR A 169 7.14 -0.85 0.56
CA THR A 169 7.41 -0.34 1.90
C THR A 169 8.91 -0.11 2.10
N GLY A 170 9.26 0.70 3.08
CA GLY A 170 10.65 1.06 3.38
C GLY A 170 11.35 1.98 2.36
N ALA A 171 12.64 2.22 2.61
CA ALA A 171 13.59 2.89 1.71
C ALA A 171 14.59 1.91 1.08
N ARG A 172 14.60 0.63 1.50
CA ARG A 172 15.24 -0.47 0.77
C ARG A 172 14.24 -0.98 -0.26
N LEU A 173 14.36 -0.44 -1.45
CA LEU A 173 13.52 -0.77 -2.60
C LEU A 173 13.98 -2.17 -3.06
N MET A 174 13.32 -3.23 -2.58
CA MET A 174 13.49 -4.55 -3.16
C MET A 174 12.98 -4.50 -4.60
N VAL A 175 13.91 -4.66 -5.54
CA VAL A 175 13.58 -5.17 -6.87
C VAL A 175 12.91 -6.52 -6.64
N VAL A 176 11.62 -6.60 -6.92
CA VAL A 176 10.87 -7.86 -6.91
C VAL A 176 11.48 -8.75 -7.99
N ALA A 177 12.43 -9.60 -7.59
CA ALA A 177 12.70 -10.85 -8.28
C ALA A 177 11.86 -11.94 -7.60
N ILE A 178 10.53 -11.85 -7.73
CA ILE A 178 9.66 -13.00 -7.43
C ILE A 178 9.43 -13.70 -8.77
N ALA A 179 10.37 -14.60 -9.08
CA ALA A 179 10.22 -15.59 -10.13
C ALA A 179 9.55 -16.85 -9.55
N ALA A 180 8.42 -17.24 -10.15
CA ALA A 180 7.81 -18.56 -10.21
C ALA A 180 7.74 -19.41 -8.92
N ALA A 181 6.57 -19.39 -8.26
CA ALA A 181 6.11 -20.51 -7.43
C ALA A 181 4.58 -20.58 -7.40
N ALA A 182 3.97 -20.79 -8.56
CA ALA A 182 2.58 -21.29 -8.68
C ALA A 182 2.37 -21.95 -10.05
N SER A 183 3.23 -22.90 -10.40
CA SER A 183 2.95 -23.87 -11.46
C SER A 183 3.69 -25.16 -11.10
N ASP A 184 2.92 -26.25 -11.06
CA ASP A 184 3.31 -27.63 -10.79
C ASP A 184 3.71 -28.01 -9.35
N ALA A 185 2.67 -28.17 -8.52
CA ALA A 185 2.66 -29.22 -7.51
C ALA A 185 1.32 -29.99 -7.51
N PHE A 186 1.24 -30.96 -8.43
CA PHE A 186 0.68 -32.29 -8.20
C PHE A 186 -0.76 -32.41 -7.66
N PHE A 187 -1.72 -32.39 -8.59
CA PHE A 187 -2.67 -33.51 -8.65
C PHE A 187 -1.92 -34.73 -9.22
N PRO A 188 -1.83 -35.85 -8.50
CA PRO A 188 -1.93 -37.17 -9.11
C PRO A 188 -3.38 -37.63 -8.93
N GLY A 189 -4.17 -37.50 -9.99
CA GLY A 189 -5.51 -38.05 -10.10
C GLY A 189 -5.84 -38.25 -11.57
#